data_AF-A0A6G6J7I5-F1
#
_entry.id   AF-A0A6G6J7I5-F1
#
_cell.length_a   1.000
_cell.length_b   1.000
_cell.length_c   1.000
_cell.angle_alpha   90.00
_cell.angle_beta   90.00
_cell.angle_gamma   90.00
#
_symmetry.space_group_name_H-M   'P 1'
#
loop_
_entity.id
_entity.type
_entity.pdbx_description
1 polymer ?
#
loop_
_entity_poly.entity_id
_entity_poly.type
_entity_poly.pdbx_seq_one_letter_code
_entity_poly.pdbx_strand_id
1 'polypeptide(L)' 'MASESNISVTKIAAYAESPDDFIRAGGKAYNLKATQFGNRAHARIGRAPSKLVFAIAAVLIIAALFYFRVIP' A
#
# COMPACT_ATOMS: atom_id res chain seq x y z
N MET A 1 15.41 -27.20 14.00
CA MET A 1 15.89 -26.40 12.85
C MET A 1 15.31 -25.01 13.01
N ALA A 2 16.16 -23.99 13.23
CA ALA A 2 15.71 -22.61 13.24
C ALA A 2 15.20 -22.30 11.82
N SER A 3 13.91 -21.95 11.67
CA SER A 3 13.43 -21.46 10.37
C SER A 3 14.27 -20.24 10.02
N GLU A 4 14.89 -20.20 8.85
CA GLU A 4 15.53 -18.99 8.34
C GLU A 4 14.52 -17.86 8.44
N SER A 5 14.71 -17.01 9.45
CA SER A 5 13.83 -15.88 9.65
C SER A 5 14.11 -14.97 8.47
N ASN A 6 13.16 -14.81 7.56
CA ASN A 6 13.25 -13.81 6.52
C ASN A 6 13.37 -12.43 7.19
N ILE A 7 14.60 -11.94 7.32
CA ILE A 7 14.88 -10.61 7.87
C ILE A 7 14.66 -9.63 6.72
N SER A 8 13.69 -8.73 6.87
CA SER A 8 13.47 -7.70 5.87
C SER A 8 14.67 -6.73 5.82
N VAL A 9 15.00 -6.26 4.61
CA VAL A 9 16.06 -5.25 4.41
C VAL A 9 15.83 -4.02 5.30
N THR A 10 14.57 -3.64 5.52
CA THR A 10 14.18 -2.56 6.42
C THR A 10 14.60 -2.80 7.87
N LYS A 11 14.53 -4.05 8.37
CA LYS A 11 15.00 -4.38 9.72
C LYS A 11 16.52 -4.28 9.83
N ILE A 12 17.24 -4.69 8.79
CA ILE A 12 18.71 -4.58 8.72
C ILE A 12 19.12 -3.09 8.72
N ALA A 13 18.46 -2.28 7.90
CA ALA A 13 18.71 -0.84 7.83
C ALA A 13 18.39 -0.14 9.16
N ALA A 14 17.28 -0.47 9.81
CA ALA A 14 16.91 0.11 11.10
C ALA A 14 17.89 -0.27 12.22
N TYR A 15 18.40 -1.51 12.21
CA TYR A 15 19.44 -1.93 13.15
C TYR A 15 20.77 -1.22 12.88
N ALA A 16 21.14 -1.02 11.61
CA ALA A 16 22.37 -0.31 11.24
C ALA A 16 22.33 1.19 11.59
N GLU A 17 21.14 1.80 11.60
CA GLU A 17 20.95 3.22 11.96
C GLU A 17 21.07 3.45 13.48
N SER A 18 20.37 2.65 14.29
CA SER A 18 20.44 2.72 15.75
C SER A 18 20.19 1.35 16.38
N PRO A 19 21.25 0.60 16.72
CA PRO A 19 21.15 -0.74 17.29
C PRO A 19 20.39 -0.77 18.62
N ASP A 20 20.69 0.17 19.52
CA ASP A 20 20.12 0.23 20.86
C ASP A 20 18.61 0.50 20.82
N ASP A 21 18.18 1.43 19.96
CA ASP A 21 16.76 1.75 19.79
C ASP A 21 16.00 0.61 19.14
N PHE A 22 16.61 -0.07 18.16
CA PHE A 22 16.03 -1.23 17.50
C PHE A 22 15.83 -2.40 18.47
N ILE A 23 16.83 -2.69 19.31
CA ILE A 23 16.76 -3.72 20.35
C ILE A 23 15.70 -3.36 21.39
N ARG A 24 15.69 -2.11 21.87
CA ARG A 24 14.70 -1.61 22.83
C ARG A 24 13.27 -1.67 22.29
N ALA A 25 13.08 -1.49 20.97
CA ALA A 25 11.80 -1.65 20.29
C ALA A 25 11.42 -3.11 19.99
N GLY A 26 12.25 -4.09 20.36
CA GLY A 26 12.00 -5.52 20.11
C GLY A 26 12.04 -5.89 18.62
N GLY A 27 12.89 -5.21 17.84
CA GLY A 27 13.01 -5.43 16.40
C GLY A 27 11.81 -4.93 15.58
N LYS A 28 10.99 -4.05 16.17
CA LYS A 28 9.94 -3.28 15.49
C LYS A 28 10.45 -1.89 15.15
N ALA A 29 9.72 -1.16 14.31
CA ALA A 29 10.07 0.22 14.00
C ALA A 29 10.06 1.07 15.28
N TYR A 30 11.23 1.58 15.67
CA TYR A 30 11.40 2.41 16.85
C TYR A 30 10.68 3.77 16.70
N ASN A 31 10.50 4.24 15.46
CA ASN A 31 9.68 5.41 15.14
C ASN A 31 8.31 4.99 14.55
N LEU A 32 7.34 4.81 15.45
CA LEU A 32 5.97 4.43 15.09
C LEU A 32 5.29 5.46 14.17
N LYS A 33 5.56 6.75 14.38
CA LYS A 33 4.92 7.86 13.65
C LYS A 33 5.37 7.88 12.19
N ALA A 34 6.67 7.71 11.94
CA ALA A 34 7.22 7.61 10.59
C ALA A 34 6.68 6.38 9.85
N THR A 35 6.56 5.25 10.54
CA THR A 35 6.01 4.01 9.96
C THR A 35 4.54 4.16 9.57
N GLN A 36 3.73 4.76 10.46
CA GLN A 36 2.31 5.03 10.15
C GLN A 36 2.17 6.01 8.98
N PHE A 37 3.02 7.03 8.91
CA PHE A 37 3.02 7.98 7.80
C PHE A 37 3.38 7.30 6.47
N GLY A 38 4.46 6.51 6.44
CA GLY A 38 4.86 5.73 5.26
C GLY A 38 3.77 4.77 4.81
N ASN A 39 3.14 4.04 5.75
CA ASN A 39 2.04 3.13 5.44
C ASN A 39 0.82 3.86 4.85
N ARG A 40 0.47 5.05 5.37
CA ARG A 40 -0.61 5.86 4.80
C ARG A 40 -0.28 6.35 3.40
N ALA A 41 0.97 6.77 3.15
CA ALA A 41 1.41 7.20 1.83
C ALA A 41 1.37 6.05 0.81
N HIS A 42 1.90 4.89 1.17
CA HIS A 42 1.83 3.69 0.32
C HIS A 42 0.39 3.20 0.11
N ALA A 43 -0.46 3.26 1.13
CA ALA A 43 -1.88 2.92 0.98
C ALA A 43 -2.62 3.89 0.07
N ARG A 44 -2.24 5.17 0.04
CA ARG A 44 -2.83 6.17 -0.86
C ARG A 44 -2.38 5.97 -2.30
N ILE A 45 -1.10 5.65 -2.53
CA ILE A 45 -0.53 5.44 -3.87
C ILE A 45 -0.93 4.07 -4.44
N GLY A 46 -0.92 3.03 -3.61
CA GLY A 46 -1.32 1.67 -3.98
C GLY A 46 -2.83 1.44 -3.99
N ARG A 47 -3.65 2.47 -3.73
CA ARG A 47 -5.10 2.37 -3.83
C ARG A 47 -5.45 2.20 -5.30
N ALA A 48 -5.63 0.94 -5.71
CA ALA A 48 -6.16 0.61 -7.01
C ALA A 48 -7.45 1.41 -7.27
N PRO A 49 -7.69 1.85 -8.52
CA PRO A 49 -8.92 2.56 -8.86
C PRO A 49 -10.12 1.73 -8.37
N SER A 50 -11.05 2.41 -7.71
CA SER A 50 -12.21 1.74 -7.14
C SER A 50 -12.96 1.00 -8.24
N LYS A 51 -13.15 -0.32 -8.07
CA LYS A 51 -13.94 -1.15 -8.99
C LYS A 51 -15.35 -0.58 -9.19
N LEU A 52 -15.90 0.07 -8.16
CA LEU A 52 -17.18 0.76 -8.21
C LEU A 52 -17.15 1.96 -9.17
N VAL A 53 -16.11 2.80 -9.08
CA VAL A 53 -15.95 3.97 -9.97
C VAL A 53 -15.77 3.51 -11.41
N PHE A 54 -15.02 2.43 -11.62
CA PHE A 54 -14.89 1.82 -12.94
C PHE A 54 -16.22 1.30 -13.48
N ALA A 55 -17.01 0.59 -12.66
CA ALA A 55 -18.32 0.09 -13.06
C ALA A 55 -19.29 1.22 -13.42
N ILE A 56 -19.33 2.30 -12.63
CA ILE A 56 -20.15 3.48 -12.92
C ILE A 56 -19.72 4.13 -14.24
N ALA A 57 -18.41 4.33 -14.45
CA ALA A 57 -17.89 4.90 -15.68
C ALA A 57 -18.25 4.03 -16.90
N ALA A 58 -18.11 2.71 -16.79
CA ALA A 58 -18.46 1.78 -17.86
C ALA A 58 -19.96 1.86 -18.22
N VAL A 59 -20.84 1.86 -17.22
CA VAL A 59 -22.29 1.98 -17.45
C VAL A 59 -22.65 3.30 -18.11
N LEU A 60 -22.05 4.42 -17.68
CA LEU A 60 -22.28 5.73 -18.28
C LEU A 60 -21.83 5.78 -19.75
N ILE A 61 -20.68 5.18 -20.06
CA ILE A 61 -20.19 5.09 -21.44
C ILE A 61 -21.14 4.26 -22.31
N ILE A 62 -21.58 3.10 -21.82
CA ILE A 62 -22.54 2.24 -22.55
C ILE A 62 -23.85 3.00 -22.78
N ALA A 63 -24.40 3.65 -21.74
CA ALA A 63 -25.62 4.44 -21.85
C ALA A 63 -25.48 5.59 -22.86
N ALA A 64 -24.33 6.26 -22.88
CA ALA A 64 -24.03 7.30 -23.87
C ALA A 64 -23.99 6.73 -25.30
N LEU A 65 -23.37 5.57 -25.51
CA LEU A 65 -23.31 4.93 -26.83
C LEU A 65 -24.71 4.58 -27.36
N PHE A 66 -25.62 4.12 -26.50
CA PHE A 66 -27.04 3.93 -26.84
C PHE A 66 -27.75 5.26 -27.13
N TYR A 67 -27.53 6.28 -26.30
CA TYR A 67 -28.14 7.60 -26.49
C TYR A 67 -27.76 8.25 -27.83
N PHE A 68 -26.48 8.17 -28.20
CA PHE A 68 -25.98 8.67 -29.49
C PHE A 68 -26.24 7.72 -30.67
N ARG A 69 -26.91 6.59 -30.45
CA ARG A 69 -27.18 5.55 -31.47
C ARG A 69 -25.95 5.10 -32.25
N VAL A 70 -24.81 5.04 -31.56
CA VAL A 70 -23.58 4.46 -32.12
C VAL A 70 -23.71 2.93 -32.22
N ILE A 71 -24.50 2.34 -31.32
CA ILE A 71 -24.86 0.92 -31.31
C ILE A 71 -26.40 0.85 -31.46
N PRO A 72 -26.93 0.04 -32.39
CA PRO A 72 -28.36 -0.09 -32.65
C PRO A 72 -29.14 -0.73 -31.48
#